data_AF-A0A8C2DXT4-F1
#
_entry.id   AF-A0A8C2DXT4-F1
#
_cell.length_a   1.000
_cell.length_b   1.000
_cell.length_c   1.000
_cell.angle_alpha   90.00
_cell.angle_beta   90.00
_cell.angle_gamma   90.00
#
_symmetry.space_group_name_H-M   'P 1'
#
loop_
_entity.id
_entity.type
_entity.pdbx_description
1 polymer ?
#
loop_
_entity_poly.entity_id
_entity_poly.type
_entity_poly.pdbx_seq_one_letter_code
_entity_poly.pdbx_strand_id
1 'polypeptide(L)'
;MRPTELCDDPQFIVGGASRTDICQGALGDCWLLAAIASLTLHERLLHRVVPIGQGFQDDYAGIFHFQFWQFGEWVDVVIDDRLPVRDGELMFVHSAEGNEFWSALVEKAYAKLNGSYEALSGGSTTLGFEDFTGGVSEMYELRKAPRDLYRIISKALERGSLLGCSIDVRTKYLLYFVNILSLIVYQITSAFDMESVTFKKLVKGHAYSVTALKQVEFRGLTERLIRIRNPWGQVEWTGAWSDNSPEWDEIDPSEKDDLHLEMEDGEFWMSFNEFLRQFSRLEICNLTPDALSDDDLSHWNTIKFHGAWRRGSTAGGCRNNPNTFWINPQYKITLLEEDDDPEDEEVACSFLVALMQKDRRRYRHHGQDMHTIGFAIYENVHLKKDFFLKHSSSARSETFINLREVSTRLRLPPGEYIIVPSTFEASKEADFVLRAEITEDDIDDSFKSLFAQLAGEDMEISVRELRTILNRVVSKREQAVSVFTLDSVHQKDGSARLGLIEFQILWNIVRKLLGIFREFDIDESGTMSSYEMCLAVESAGFKLNNRLHQILVARYAENEAIDFDNFVCCLIKLEAMFRSFQQLDKDGTGTAEMNLSEVLWLDFTAVKC
;
A
#
# COMPACT_ATOMS: atom_id res chain seq x y z
N MET A 1 -25.40 20.38 14.06
CA MET A 1 -25.62 21.70 13.42
C MET A 1 -24.77 21.76 12.17
N ARG A 2 -25.06 22.65 11.22
CA ARG A 2 -24.17 22.92 10.08
C ARG A 2 -23.15 24.00 10.47
N PRO A 3 -21.97 24.08 9.82
CA PRO A 3 -21.01 25.18 10.00
C PRO A 3 -21.65 26.57 9.87
N THR A 4 -22.56 26.74 8.92
CA THR A 4 -23.36 27.97 8.71
C THR A 4 -24.29 28.34 9.87
N GLU A 5 -24.51 27.42 10.82
CA GLU A 5 -25.29 27.66 12.05
C GLU A 5 -24.37 27.88 13.26
N LEU A 6 -23.06 27.64 13.14
CA LEU A 6 -22.07 27.69 14.23
C LEU A 6 -21.19 28.94 14.17
N CYS A 7 -20.83 29.41 12.98
CA CYS A 7 -20.09 30.64 12.79
C CYS A 7 -20.62 31.45 11.59
N ASP A 8 -20.35 32.76 11.61
CA ASP A 8 -20.87 33.71 10.61
C ASP A 8 -20.17 33.58 9.24
N ASP A 9 -18.91 33.14 9.22
CA ASP A 9 -18.10 32.97 8.01
C ASP A 9 -17.38 31.61 8.00
N PRO A 10 -18.11 30.51 7.74
CA PRO A 10 -17.51 29.19 7.68
C PRO A 10 -16.61 29.06 6.46
N GLN A 11 -15.42 28.54 6.66
CA GLN A 11 -14.41 28.30 5.65
C GLN A 11 -14.14 26.81 5.56
N PHE A 12 -13.93 26.31 4.35
CA PHE A 12 -13.55 24.91 4.17
C PHE A 12 -12.10 24.72 4.61
N ILE A 13 -11.18 25.49 4.03
CA ILE A 13 -9.76 25.56 4.36
C ILE A 13 -9.36 27.04 4.48
N VAL A 14 -8.59 27.42 5.51
CA VAL A 14 -8.09 28.79 5.75
C VAL A 14 -6.57 28.79 5.74
N GLY A 15 -5.95 29.58 4.86
CA GLY A 15 -4.48 29.70 4.86
C GLY A 15 -3.71 28.45 4.38
N GLY A 16 -4.42 27.46 3.85
CA GLY A 16 -3.88 26.15 3.49
C GLY A 16 -4.12 25.14 4.61
N ALA A 17 -4.35 23.88 4.25
CA ALA A 17 -4.65 22.86 5.24
C ALA A 17 -3.38 22.43 5.97
N SER A 18 -3.36 22.72 7.26
CA SER A 18 -2.21 22.53 8.15
C SER A 18 -2.53 21.45 9.19
N ARG A 19 -1.46 20.89 9.77
CA ARG A 19 -1.58 19.95 10.88
C ARG A 19 -2.28 20.58 12.09
N THR A 20 -2.14 21.89 12.28
CA THR A 20 -2.78 22.69 13.35
C THR A 20 -4.31 22.70 13.29
N ASP A 21 -4.89 22.36 12.14
CA ASP A 21 -6.35 22.32 11.91
C ASP A 21 -6.99 21.08 12.53
N ILE A 22 -6.19 20.24 13.18
CA ILE A 22 -6.54 18.93 13.70
C ILE A 22 -6.29 18.94 15.20
N CYS A 23 -7.37 19.19 15.95
CA CYS A 23 -7.46 19.05 17.39
C CYS A 23 -8.47 17.95 17.75
N GLN A 24 -8.05 17.03 18.62
CA GLN A 24 -8.91 15.92 19.04
C GLN A 24 -10.08 16.37 19.91
N GLY A 25 -11.29 15.91 19.57
CA GLY A 25 -12.48 16.05 20.40
C GLY A 25 -12.65 14.91 21.40
N ALA A 26 -13.90 14.55 21.69
CA ALA A 26 -14.25 13.58 22.73
C ALA A 26 -14.12 12.10 22.32
N LEU A 27 -13.69 11.80 21.09
CA LEU A 27 -13.56 10.44 20.56
C LEU A 27 -12.13 9.93 20.69
N GLY A 28 -11.97 8.64 21.02
CA GLY A 28 -10.67 7.97 21.15
C GLY A 28 -10.11 7.51 19.80
N ASP A 29 -10.01 8.40 18.82
CA ASP A 29 -9.56 8.13 17.45
C ASP A 29 -8.28 8.89 17.08
N CYS A 30 -7.45 9.21 18.07
CA CYS A 30 -6.13 9.83 17.92
C CYS A 30 -5.27 9.24 16.79
N TRP A 31 -5.38 7.93 16.52
CA TRP A 31 -4.72 7.23 15.42
C TRP A 31 -5.12 7.79 14.04
N LEU A 32 -6.37 8.19 13.86
CA LEU A 32 -6.88 8.78 12.62
C LEU A 32 -6.37 10.21 12.49
N LEU A 33 -6.42 10.99 13.57
CA LEU A 33 -5.99 12.39 13.57
C LEU A 33 -4.47 12.51 13.33
N ALA A 34 -3.67 11.64 13.92
CA ALA A 34 -2.24 11.54 13.61
C ALA A 34 -2.04 11.23 12.12
N ALA A 35 -2.87 10.35 11.53
CA ALA A 35 -2.79 10.08 10.10
C ALA A 35 -3.16 11.28 9.23
N ILE A 36 -4.22 12.03 9.58
CA ILE A 36 -4.62 13.26 8.87
C ILE A 36 -3.53 14.33 9.03
N ALA A 37 -2.91 14.44 10.21
CA ALA A 37 -1.85 15.42 10.45
C ALA A 37 -0.57 15.14 9.66
N SER A 38 -0.22 13.87 9.43
CA SER A 38 0.88 13.54 8.52
C SER A 38 0.50 13.81 7.06
N LEU A 39 -0.78 13.69 6.70
CA LEU A 39 -1.27 13.94 5.34
C LEU A 39 -1.08 15.41 4.93
N THR A 40 -1.25 16.36 5.85
CA THR A 40 -1.06 17.80 5.58
C THR A 40 0.39 18.17 5.27
N LEU A 41 1.36 17.28 5.55
CA LEU A 41 2.75 17.48 5.12
C LEU A 41 2.93 17.31 3.60
N HIS A 42 1.95 16.71 2.92
CA HIS A 42 1.99 16.38 1.50
C HIS A 42 0.74 16.89 0.79
N GLU A 43 0.80 18.12 0.28
CA GLU A 43 -0.34 18.82 -0.34
C GLU A 43 -1.01 17.99 -1.46
N ARG A 44 -0.25 17.26 -2.28
CA ARG A 44 -0.80 16.42 -3.35
C ARG A 44 -1.61 15.23 -2.81
N LEU A 45 -1.09 14.53 -1.80
CA LEU A 45 -1.81 13.43 -1.15
C LEU A 45 -3.05 13.97 -0.43
N LEU A 46 -2.92 15.13 0.20
CA LEU A 46 -4.05 15.79 0.82
C LEU A 46 -5.14 16.09 -0.21
N HIS A 47 -4.82 16.68 -1.36
CA HIS A 47 -5.79 16.99 -2.41
C HIS A 47 -6.42 15.73 -3.04
N ARG A 48 -5.74 14.58 -2.94
CA ARG A 48 -6.31 13.29 -3.32
C ARG A 48 -7.43 12.87 -2.37
N VAL A 49 -7.25 13.04 -1.06
CA VAL A 49 -8.24 12.68 -0.04
C VAL A 49 -9.31 13.75 0.15
N VAL A 50 -8.91 15.02 0.08
CA VAL A 50 -9.70 16.23 0.28
C VAL A 50 -9.69 17.04 -1.03
N PRO A 51 -10.60 16.73 -1.97
CA PRO A 51 -10.66 17.41 -3.26
C PRO A 51 -10.77 18.93 -3.11
N ILE A 52 -9.96 19.65 -3.90
CA ILE A 52 -10.01 21.12 -4.00
C ILE A 52 -11.30 21.61 -4.66
N GLY A 53 -11.66 22.87 -4.43
CA GLY A 53 -12.85 23.51 -5.02
C GLY A 53 -14.13 23.32 -4.21
N GLN A 54 -14.04 22.73 -3.01
CA GLN A 54 -15.13 22.70 -2.04
C GLN A 54 -15.13 23.97 -1.19
N GLY A 55 -16.30 24.48 -0.82
CA GLY A 55 -16.44 25.73 -0.07
C GLY A 55 -17.84 25.93 0.51
N PHE A 56 -17.97 26.97 1.34
CA PHE A 56 -19.25 27.37 1.94
C PHE A 56 -19.87 28.60 1.25
N GLN A 57 -19.15 29.22 0.32
CA GLN A 57 -19.56 30.44 -0.38
C GLN A 57 -20.22 30.11 -1.72
N ASP A 58 -19.42 29.87 -2.76
CA ASP A 58 -19.91 29.64 -4.12
C ASP A 58 -20.48 28.21 -4.27
N ASP A 59 -21.64 28.10 -4.93
CA ASP A 59 -22.36 26.83 -5.19
C ASP A 59 -22.59 25.94 -3.95
N TYR A 60 -22.63 26.53 -2.75
CA TYR A 60 -22.86 25.80 -1.51
C TYR A 60 -24.26 25.18 -1.48
N ALA A 61 -24.30 23.85 -1.34
CA ALA A 61 -25.52 23.06 -1.17
C ALA A 61 -25.49 22.18 0.11
N GLY A 62 -24.56 22.45 1.03
CA GLY A 62 -24.42 21.69 2.28
C GLY A 62 -24.02 20.23 2.05
N ILE A 63 -23.21 19.98 1.01
CA ILE A 63 -22.73 18.69 0.52
C ILE A 63 -21.22 18.79 0.23
N PHE A 64 -20.46 17.78 0.65
CA PHE A 64 -19.01 17.68 0.51
C PHE A 64 -18.64 16.24 0.16
N HIS A 65 -17.44 16.01 -0.37
CA HIS A 65 -16.95 14.68 -0.69
C HIS A 65 -15.45 14.52 -0.42
N PHE A 66 -15.06 13.28 -0.15
CA PHE A 66 -13.70 12.88 0.21
C PHE A 66 -13.38 11.54 -0.43
N GLN A 67 -12.11 11.28 -0.72
CA GLN A 67 -11.68 10.01 -1.33
C GLN A 67 -10.84 9.21 -0.33
N PHE A 68 -11.20 7.95 -0.13
CA PHE A 68 -10.45 7.04 0.72
C PHE A 68 -10.08 5.80 -0.06
N TRP A 69 -8.85 5.35 0.08
CA TRP A 69 -8.42 4.06 -0.41
C TRP A 69 -9.03 2.96 0.45
N GLN A 70 -9.69 1.99 -0.17
CA GLN A 70 -10.31 0.85 0.49
C GLN A 70 -9.92 -0.42 -0.26
N PHE A 71 -9.06 -1.22 0.39
CA PHE A 71 -8.74 -2.59 -0.02
C PHE A 71 -8.33 -2.75 -1.50
N GLY A 72 -7.61 -1.78 -2.05
CA GLY A 72 -7.12 -1.79 -3.42
C GLY A 72 -7.70 -0.70 -4.33
N GLU A 73 -8.80 -0.06 -3.93
CA GLU A 73 -9.57 0.85 -4.78
C GLU A 73 -9.84 2.19 -4.09
N TRP A 74 -9.85 3.29 -4.84
CA TRP A 74 -10.25 4.60 -4.33
C TRP A 74 -11.78 4.73 -4.32
N VAL A 75 -12.34 5.11 -3.18
CA VAL A 75 -13.79 5.24 -2.96
C VAL A 75 -14.13 6.68 -2.63
N ASP A 76 -15.01 7.28 -3.43
CA ASP A 76 -15.56 8.62 -3.19
C ASP A 76 -16.72 8.58 -2.19
N VAL A 77 -16.60 9.33 -1.10
CA VAL A 77 -17.55 9.36 0.01
C VAL A 77 -18.15 10.75 0.14
N VAL A 78 -19.40 10.88 -0.30
CA VAL A 78 -20.19 12.10 -0.19
C VAL A 78 -20.88 12.19 1.17
N ILE A 79 -20.85 13.36 1.80
CA ILE A 79 -21.55 13.65 3.06
C ILE A 79 -22.28 14.99 2.99
N ASP A 80 -23.30 15.16 3.85
CA ASP A 80 -23.74 16.51 4.21
C ASP A 80 -22.80 17.12 5.25
N ASP A 81 -22.92 18.42 5.53
CA ASP A 81 -22.06 19.13 6.50
C ASP A 81 -22.63 19.21 7.94
N ARG A 82 -23.67 18.42 8.29
CA ARG A 82 -24.18 18.44 9.67
C ARG A 82 -23.22 17.75 10.63
N LEU A 83 -22.65 18.50 11.55
CA LEU A 83 -21.68 17.99 12.54
C LEU A 83 -22.35 17.78 13.91
N PRO A 84 -21.92 16.76 14.68
CA PRO A 84 -22.31 16.56 16.08
C PRO A 84 -21.78 17.70 16.96
N VAL A 85 -22.69 18.34 17.68
CA VAL A 85 -22.42 19.54 18.49
C VAL A 85 -23.07 19.37 19.85
N ARG A 86 -22.37 19.84 20.90
CA ARG A 86 -22.89 19.92 22.26
C ARG A 86 -22.52 21.25 22.85
N ASP A 87 -23.48 21.90 23.50
CA ASP A 87 -23.28 23.19 24.17
C ASP A 87 -22.71 24.28 23.24
N GLY A 88 -22.96 24.18 21.93
CA GLY A 88 -22.48 25.11 20.90
C GLY A 88 -21.12 24.77 20.30
N GLU A 89 -20.42 23.75 20.82
CA GLU A 89 -19.08 23.35 20.39
C GLU A 89 -19.09 22.00 19.65
N LEU A 90 -18.16 21.84 18.70
CA LEU A 90 -17.97 20.58 17.99
C LEU A 90 -17.55 19.48 18.98
N MET A 91 -18.19 18.32 18.88
CA MET A 91 -17.91 17.18 19.77
C MET A 91 -16.64 16.41 19.42
N PHE A 92 -16.24 16.45 18.15
CA PHE A 92 -15.17 15.64 17.57
C PHE A 92 -14.08 16.54 16.99
N VAL A 93 -13.40 16.14 15.91
CA VAL A 93 -12.30 16.91 15.33
C VAL A 93 -12.74 18.34 14.99
N HIS A 94 -11.87 19.29 15.27
CA HIS A 94 -12.05 20.70 14.94
C HIS A 94 -10.69 21.40 14.74
N SER A 95 -10.71 22.53 14.04
CA SER A 95 -9.55 23.41 13.85
C SER A 95 -9.42 24.41 15.00
N ALA A 96 -8.18 24.80 15.32
CA ALA A 96 -7.88 25.84 16.31
C ALA A 96 -8.38 27.24 15.87
N GLU A 97 -8.50 27.49 14.56
CA GLU A 97 -8.98 28.77 13.99
C GLU A 97 -10.49 28.99 14.22
N GLY A 98 -11.25 27.93 14.51
CA GLY A 98 -12.66 27.98 14.89
C GLY A 98 -13.67 28.26 13.76
N ASN A 99 -13.25 28.80 12.62
CA ASN A 99 -14.09 28.97 11.43
C ASN A 99 -13.74 28.02 10.27
N GLU A 100 -12.84 27.06 10.47
CA GLU A 100 -12.39 26.10 9.48
C GLU A 100 -12.93 24.68 9.76
N PHE A 101 -13.41 23.98 8.72
CA PHE A 101 -14.22 22.76 8.90
C PHE A 101 -13.80 21.53 8.07
N TRP A 102 -12.77 21.59 7.21
CA TRP A 102 -12.37 20.43 6.39
C TRP A 102 -12.02 19.20 7.25
N SER A 103 -11.31 19.40 8.37
CA SER A 103 -10.85 18.34 9.27
C SER A 103 -12.03 17.62 9.97
N ALA A 104 -13.04 18.38 10.40
CA ALA A 104 -14.28 17.85 10.97
C ALA A 104 -15.10 17.05 9.92
N LEU A 105 -15.11 17.53 8.67
CA LEU A 105 -15.86 16.89 7.59
C LEU A 105 -15.18 15.62 7.06
N VAL A 106 -13.85 15.58 6.96
CA VAL A 106 -13.12 14.36 6.55
C VAL A 106 -13.27 13.25 7.61
N GLU A 107 -13.22 13.59 8.90
CA GLU A 107 -13.51 12.65 9.99
C GLU A 107 -14.94 12.08 9.85
N LYS A 108 -15.93 12.94 9.58
CA LYS A 108 -17.31 12.51 9.34
C LYS A 108 -17.45 11.56 8.15
N ALA A 109 -16.77 11.86 7.04
CA ALA A 109 -16.80 11.01 5.86
C ALA A 109 -16.17 9.65 6.16
N TYR A 110 -15.08 9.62 6.91
CA TYR A 110 -14.42 8.40 7.35
C TYR A 110 -15.28 7.60 8.37
N ALA A 111 -15.98 8.29 9.27
CA ALA A 111 -16.97 7.69 10.17
C ALA A 111 -18.12 7.03 9.39
N LYS A 112 -18.64 7.70 8.36
CA LYS A 112 -19.66 7.15 7.46
C LYS A 112 -19.16 5.89 6.76
N LEU A 113 -17.93 5.91 6.24
CA LEU A 113 -17.32 4.76 5.56
C LEU A 113 -17.22 3.52 6.47
N ASN A 114 -16.95 3.75 7.76
CA ASN A 114 -16.84 2.71 8.79
C ASN A 114 -18.16 2.39 9.51
N GLY A 115 -19.23 3.14 9.21
CA GLY A 115 -20.60 2.92 9.70
C GLY A 115 -21.06 3.88 10.80
N SER A 116 -20.16 4.33 11.69
CA SER A 116 -20.46 5.33 12.72
C SER A 116 -19.17 5.96 13.29
N TYR A 117 -19.29 7.07 14.02
CA TYR A 117 -18.18 7.65 14.78
C TYR A 117 -17.63 6.68 15.84
N GLU A 118 -18.50 5.94 16.53
CA GLU A 118 -18.09 4.95 17.54
C GLU A 118 -17.17 3.86 16.95
N ALA A 119 -17.35 3.51 15.67
CA ALA A 119 -16.51 2.53 14.98
C ALA A 119 -15.05 3.01 14.78
N LEU A 120 -14.79 4.31 14.88
CA LEU A 120 -13.44 4.90 14.80
C LEU A 120 -12.67 4.81 16.13
N SER A 121 -13.35 4.54 17.24
CA SER A 121 -12.72 4.42 18.56
C SER A 121 -11.70 3.26 18.60
N GLY A 122 -10.43 3.58 18.86
CA GLY A 122 -9.33 2.64 18.90
C GLY A 122 -8.87 2.14 17.52
N GLY A 123 -7.59 2.35 17.23
CA GLY A 123 -6.96 1.95 15.98
C GLY A 123 -5.46 2.16 15.98
N SER A 124 -4.83 1.81 14.87
CA SER A 124 -3.40 2.05 14.60
C SER A 124 -3.30 3.05 13.46
N THR A 125 -2.30 3.93 13.52
CA THR A 125 -2.11 5.03 12.58
C THR A 125 -1.89 4.50 11.16
N THR A 126 -1.26 3.33 11.01
CA THR A 126 -1.12 2.61 9.72
C THR A 126 -2.43 2.46 8.95
N LEU A 127 -3.55 2.25 9.64
CA LEU A 127 -4.85 2.11 9.00
C LEU A 127 -5.28 3.40 8.30
N GLY A 128 -5.02 4.54 8.97
CA GLY A 128 -5.32 5.86 8.42
C GLY A 128 -4.38 6.17 7.27
N PHE A 129 -3.08 5.90 7.44
CA PHE A 129 -2.10 6.08 6.36
C PHE A 129 -2.46 5.26 5.12
N GLU A 130 -2.77 3.98 5.26
CA GLU A 130 -3.20 3.11 4.16
C GLU A 130 -4.47 3.64 3.49
N ASP A 131 -5.46 4.09 4.25
CA ASP A 131 -6.73 4.59 3.70
C ASP A 131 -6.60 5.98 3.07
N PHE A 132 -5.56 6.74 3.42
CA PHE A 132 -5.29 8.06 2.84
C PHE A 132 -4.31 8.02 1.67
N THR A 133 -3.58 6.92 1.48
CA THR A 133 -2.50 6.86 0.48
C THR A 133 -2.58 5.65 -0.45
N GLY A 134 -3.22 4.56 -0.04
CA GLY A 134 -3.06 3.26 -0.69
C GLY A 134 -1.65 2.66 -0.54
N GLY A 135 -0.84 3.23 0.34
CA GLY A 135 0.51 2.80 0.66
C GLY A 135 0.59 1.45 1.37
N VAL A 136 1.81 1.00 1.62
CA VAL A 136 2.09 -0.18 2.45
C VAL A 136 2.82 0.26 3.71
N SER A 137 2.32 -0.21 4.85
CA SER A 137 2.87 0.15 6.15
C SER A 137 3.92 -0.87 6.60
N GLU A 138 5.05 -0.40 7.13
CA GLU A 138 6.05 -1.15 7.87
C GLU A 138 6.04 -0.73 9.34
N MET A 139 6.39 -1.65 10.24
CA MET A 139 6.35 -1.40 11.68
C MET A 139 7.66 -1.83 12.34
N TYR A 140 8.24 -0.94 13.15
CA TYR A 140 9.49 -1.17 13.88
C TYR A 140 9.27 -1.14 15.40
N GLU A 141 9.70 -2.19 16.10
CA GLU A 141 9.81 -2.19 17.56
C GLU A 141 11.07 -1.42 17.97
N LEU A 142 10.92 -0.22 18.53
CA LEU A 142 12.05 0.70 18.80
C LEU A 142 13.10 0.13 19.78
N ARG A 143 12.69 -0.82 20.62
CA ARG A 143 13.57 -1.54 21.55
C ARG A 143 14.56 -2.47 20.86
N LYS A 144 14.23 -2.91 19.66
CA LYS A 144 15.03 -3.77 18.79
C LYS A 144 15.27 -3.09 17.45
N ALA A 145 15.28 -1.75 17.45
CA ALA A 145 15.47 -0.95 16.25
C ALA A 145 16.78 -1.35 15.54
N PRO A 146 16.77 -1.40 14.19
CA PRO A 146 18.00 -1.56 13.43
C PRO A 146 18.93 -0.36 13.67
N ARG A 147 20.24 -0.59 13.54
CA ARG A 147 21.26 0.44 13.84
C ARG A 147 21.16 1.66 12.93
N ASP A 148 20.67 1.47 11.72
CA ASP A 148 20.50 2.49 10.70
C ASP A 148 19.07 3.07 10.65
N LEU A 149 18.24 2.85 11.68
CA LEU A 149 16.86 3.36 11.72
C LEU A 149 16.74 4.87 11.45
N TYR A 150 17.70 5.68 11.93
CA TYR A 150 17.72 7.12 11.63
C TYR A 150 17.77 7.40 10.12
N ARG A 151 18.58 6.64 9.37
CA ARG A 151 18.70 6.74 7.92
C ARG A 151 17.43 6.25 7.23
N ILE A 152 16.83 5.17 7.74
CA ILE A 152 15.54 4.65 7.24
C ILE A 152 14.46 5.73 7.34
N ILE A 153 14.34 6.39 8.49
CA ILE A 153 13.37 7.49 8.71
C ILE A 153 13.67 8.68 7.80
N SER A 154 14.93 9.07 7.63
CA SER A 154 15.33 10.17 6.74
C SER A 154 14.89 9.89 5.31
N LYS A 155 15.25 8.73 4.77
CA LYS A 155 14.85 8.30 3.43
C LYS A 155 13.34 8.22 3.28
N ALA A 156 12.63 7.73 4.29
CA ALA A 156 11.17 7.66 4.27
C ALA A 156 10.53 9.05 4.19
N LEU A 157 10.99 10.02 4.99
CA LEU A 157 10.52 11.40 4.93
C LEU A 157 10.86 12.07 3.59
N GLU A 158 12.07 11.85 3.05
CA GLU A 158 12.49 12.36 1.74
C GLU A 158 11.64 11.80 0.59
N ARG A 159 11.18 10.54 0.70
CA ARG A 159 10.28 9.88 -0.26
C ARG A 159 8.80 10.21 -0.04
N GLY A 160 8.50 11.05 0.95
CA GLY A 160 7.15 11.45 1.31
C GLY A 160 6.31 10.38 2.00
N SER A 161 6.94 9.32 2.53
CA SER A 161 6.26 8.35 3.39
C SER A 161 5.60 9.05 4.58
N LEU A 162 4.47 8.51 5.05
CA LEU A 162 3.81 9.01 6.25
C LEU A 162 4.32 8.24 7.46
N LEU A 163 4.75 8.95 8.51
CA LEU A 163 5.33 8.33 9.68
C LEU A 163 4.51 8.63 10.94
N GLY A 164 4.32 7.58 11.75
CA GLY A 164 3.65 7.65 13.04
C GLY A 164 4.44 6.92 14.11
N CYS A 165 4.24 7.27 15.38
CA CYS A 165 4.88 6.57 16.49
C CYS A 165 3.94 6.52 17.71
N SER A 166 4.20 5.56 18.61
CA SER A 166 3.36 5.37 19.79
C SER A 166 4.13 4.80 20.98
N ILE A 167 3.54 5.00 22.17
CA ILE A 167 4.06 4.52 23.45
C ILE A 167 3.12 3.47 24.01
N ASP A 168 3.60 2.23 24.16
CA ASP A 168 2.82 1.14 24.72
C ASP A 168 2.49 1.39 26.20
N VAL A 169 1.23 1.17 26.57
CA VAL A 169 0.79 1.21 27.97
C VAL A 169 1.24 -0.08 28.66
N ARG A 170 2.46 -0.06 29.21
CA ARG A 170 2.96 -1.20 29.98
C ARG A 170 2.38 -1.22 31.38
N THR A 171 1.39 -2.09 31.60
CA THR A 171 0.99 -2.50 32.96
C THR A 171 2.10 -3.36 33.56
N LYS A 172 3.01 -2.74 34.34
CA LYS A 172 4.13 -3.41 35.02
C LYS A 172 3.72 -4.57 35.94
N TYR A 173 2.43 -4.72 36.26
CA TYR A 173 1.92 -5.70 37.22
C TYR A 173 1.51 -7.06 36.64
N LEU A 174 1.45 -7.25 35.32
CA LEU A 174 1.00 -8.54 34.73
C LEU A 174 2.12 -9.43 34.15
N LEU A 175 3.38 -9.00 34.21
CA LEU A 175 4.50 -9.72 33.58
C LEU A 175 5.11 -10.83 34.44
N TYR A 176 4.82 -10.90 35.75
CA TYR A 176 5.38 -11.94 36.61
C TYR A 176 4.59 -13.26 36.62
N PHE A 177 3.39 -13.31 36.05
CA PHE A 177 2.55 -14.51 36.09
C PHE A 177 2.19 -15.14 34.75
N VAL A 178 2.66 -14.58 33.62
CA VAL A 178 2.06 -14.90 32.32
C VAL A 178 3.09 -15.12 31.22
N ASN A 179 3.70 -16.31 31.22
CA ASN A 179 4.40 -16.84 30.03
C ASN A 179 3.47 -17.60 29.05
N ILE A 180 2.14 -17.56 29.25
CA ILE A 180 1.17 -18.31 28.42
C ILE A 180 0.02 -17.45 27.85
N LEU A 181 -0.12 -16.17 28.22
CA LEU A 181 -1.30 -15.36 27.90
C LEU A 181 -0.98 -13.95 27.34
N SER A 182 0.19 -13.77 26.70
CA SER A 182 0.54 -12.48 26.05
C SER A 182 -0.45 -12.03 24.95
N LEU A 183 -1.33 -12.93 24.50
CA LEU A 183 -2.34 -12.68 23.47
C LEU A 183 -3.70 -12.21 24.02
N ILE A 184 -4.02 -12.44 25.30
CA ILE A 184 -5.36 -12.17 25.84
C ILE A 184 -5.49 -10.74 26.40
N VAL A 185 -4.37 -10.09 26.77
CA VAL A 185 -4.42 -8.74 27.36
C VAL A 185 -4.72 -7.65 26.30
N TYR A 186 -4.37 -7.88 25.03
CA TYR A 186 -4.68 -6.93 23.95
C TYR A 186 -6.19 -6.81 23.67
N GLN A 187 -7.00 -7.79 24.11
CA GLN A 187 -8.44 -7.85 23.87
C GLN A 187 -9.32 -7.25 24.98
N ILE A 188 -8.76 -6.93 26.16
CA ILE A 188 -9.60 -6.59 27.34
C ILE A 188 -9.66 -5.09 27.64
N THR A 189 -8.79 -4.28 27.06
CA THR A 189 -8.79 -2.84 27.38
C THR A 189 -9.67 -2.09 26.40
N SER A 190 -10.90 -1.79 26.85
CA SER A 190 -11.76 -0.79 26.21
C SER A 190 -10.94 0.48 25.94
N ALA A 191 -11.08 1.04 24.74
CA ALA A 191 -10.40 2.26 24.28
C ALA A 191 -10.63 3.51 25.16
N PHE A 192 -11.46 3.41 26.20
CA PHE A 192 -11.73 4.48 27.16
C PHE A 192 -10.76 4.57 28.34
N ASP A 193 -9.87 3.58 28.57
CA ASP A 193 -9.19 3.45 29.89
C ASP A 193 -7.65 3.36 29.85
N MET A 194 -6.97 3.99 28.88
CA MET A 194 -5.50 3.86 28.77
C MET A 194 -4.67 5.05 28.26
N GLU A 195 -5.25 6.22 27.99
CA GLU A 195 -4.43 7.42 27.79
C GLU A 195 -3.87 7.89 29.13
N SER A 196 -2.55 7.84 29.29
CA SER A 196 -1.88 8.28 30.52
C SER A 196 -0.70 9.17 30.22
N VAL A 197 -0.70 10.35 30.83
CA VAL A 197 0.35 11.36 30.68
C VAL A 197 1.52 11.00 31.58
N THR A 198 2.72 10.93 31.02
CA THR A 198 3.97 10.73 31.76
C THR A 198 4.39 12.00 32.49
N PHE A 199 5.38 11.88 33.39
CA PHE A 199 5.97 13.05 34.05
C PHE A 199 6.66 14.04 33.08
N LYS A 200 7.05 13.58 31.87
CA LYS A 200 7.58 14.42 30.79
C LYS A 200 6.50 14.84 29.78
N LYS A 201 5.23 14.78 30.18
CA LYS A 201 4.03 15.12 29.39
C LYS A 201 3.76 14.30 28.12
N LEU A 202 4.54 13.26 27.82
CA LEU A 202 4.16 12.30 26.77
C LEU A 202 2.96 11.45 27.21
N VAL A 203 1.94 11.36 26.37
CA VAL A 203 0.74 10.51 26.49
C VAL A 203 1.06 9.08 26.00
N LYS A 204 0.74 8.07 26.82
CA LYS A 204 0.81 6.64 26.43
C LYS A 204 -0.51 6.16 25.87
N GLY A 205 -0.48 5.09 25.06
CA GLY A 205 -1.68 4.55 24.42
C GLY A 205 -2.24 5.49 23.36
N HIS A 206 -1.39 6.38 22.84
CA HIS A 206 -1.74 7.49 21.98
C HIS A 206 -0.82 7.51 20.75
N ALA A 207 -1.36 7.94 19.62
CA ALA A 207 -0.65 8.04 18.36
C ALA A 207 -0.06 9.43 18.16
N TYR A 208 1.20 9.48 17.73
CA TYR A 208 1.89 10.72 17.35
C TYR A 208 2.32 10.63 15.89
N SER A 209 2.54 11.79 15.29
CA SER A 209 3.12 11.90 13.94
C SER A 209 4.61 12.20 14.04
N VAL A 210 5.43 11.62 13.17
CA VAL A 210 6.83 12.04 13.01
C VAL A 210 6.89 12.97 11.80
N THR A 211 7.29 14.23 12.03
CA THR A 211 7.14 15.28 11.02
C THR A 211 8.46 15.79 10.44
N ALA A 212 9.59 15.53 11.10
CA ALA A 212 10.92 15.89 10.57
C ALA A 212 12.07 15.17 11.29
N LEU A 213 13.23 15.16 10.62
CA LEU A 213 14.54 14.87 11.23
C LEU A 213 15.50 16.03 10.94
N LYS A 214 16.39 16.32 11.89
CA LYS A 214 17.48 17.28 11.69
C LYS A 214 18.72 16.85 12.46
N GLN A 215 19.89 17.12 11.90
CA GLN A 215 21.15 17.05 12.62
C GLN A 215 21.60 18.48 12.91
N VAL A 216 22.03 18.73 14.14
CA VAL A 216 22.52 20.03 14.59
C VAL A 216 23.88 19.88 15.27
N GLU A 217 24.71 20.90 15.20
CA GLU A 217 25.98 20.92 15.94
C GLU A 217 25.74 21.48 17.35
N PHE A 218 25.83 20.63 18.36
CA PHE A 218 25.67 21.02 19.76
C PHE A 218 26.95 20.70 20.54
N ARG A 219 27.60 21.76 21.05
CA ARG A 219 28.86 21.66 21.83
C ARG A 219 29.99 20.90 21.11
N GLY A 220 30.11 21.10 19.80
CA GLY A 220 31.13 20.46 18.96
C GLY A 220 30.88 18.98 18.64
N LEU A 221 29.66 18.49 18.93
CA LEU A 221 29.20 17.15 18.57
C LEU A 221 27.95 17.25 17.70
N THR A 222 27.79 16.32 16.76
CA THR A 222 26.56 16.22 15.98
C THR A 222 25.47 15.55 16.81
N GLU A 223 24.41 16.30 17.14
CA GLU A 223 23.22 15.78 17.80
C GLU A 223 22.14 15.48 16.75
N ARG A 224 21.46 14.34 16.91
CA ARG A 224 20.39 13.90 16.00
C ARG A 224 19.05 14.17 16.65
N LEU A 225 18.22 14.98 16.00
CA LEU A 225 16.92 15.40 16.48
C LEU A 225 15.79 14.82 15.61
N ILE A 226 14.66 14.56 16.25
CA ILE A 226 13.41 14.12 15.63
C ILE A 226 12.28 15.02 16.10
N ARG A 227 11.44 15.46 15.16
CA ARG A 227 10.25 16.27 15.42
C ARG A 227 9.02 15.39 15.46
N ILE A 228 8.22 15.55 16.50
CA ILE A 228 7.05 14.73 16.79
C ILE A 228 5.87 15.66 17.04
N ARG A 229 4.69 15.30 16.53
CA ARG A 229 3.45 16.03 16.77
C ARG A 229 2.42 15.20 17.51
N ASN A 230 1.88 15.78 18.57
CA ASN A 230 0.70 15.32 19.30
C ASN A 230 -0.58 15.81 18.58
N PRO A 231 -1.46 14.92 18.10
CA PRO A 231 -2.71 15.29 17.42
C PRO A 231 -3.74 15.99 18.33
N TRP A 232 -3.50 16.10 19.64
CA TRP A 232 -4.29 17.00 20.49
C TRP A 232 -4.08 18.48 20.16
N GLY A 233 -3.00 18.83 19.47
CA GLY A 233 -2.61 20.22 19.23
C GLY A 233 -2.14 20.93 20.51
N GLN A 234 -1.82 20.18 21.56
CA GLN A 234 -1.39 20.66 22.86
C GLN A 234 -0.68 19.53 23.63
N VAL A 235 -0.13 19.85 24.81
CA VAL A 235 0.58 18.90 25.70
C VAL A 235 1.82 18.32 25.03
N GLU A 236 2.92 19.07 25.15
CA GLU A 236 4.22 18.77 24.54
C GLU A 236 5.24 18.20 25.54
N TRP A 237 6.29 17.59 24.98
CA TRP A 237 7.48 17.14 25.67
C TRP A 237 8.12 18.23 26.53
N THR A 238 8.53 17.90 27.76
CA THR A 238 9.19 18.85 28.67
C THR A 238 10.65 18.49 28.99
N GLY A 239 11.27 17.65 28.16
CA GLY A 239 12.69 17.30 28.32
C GLY A 239 13.60 18.19 27.48
N ALA A 240 14.85 17.75 27.32
CA ALA A 240 15.82 18.40 26.44
C ALA A 240 15.25 18.53 25.02
N TRP A 241 15.49 19.69 24.40
CA TRP A 241 14.99 20.09 23.07
C TRP A 241 13.48 20.37 22.98
N SER A 242 12.77 20.45 24.10
CA SER A 242 11.44 21.06 24.14
C SER A 242 11.48 22.54 23.71
N ASP A 243 10.35 23.16 23.40
CA ASP A 243 10.35 24.49 22.76
C ASP A 243 10.97 25.57 23.65
N ASN A 244 10.87 25.41 24.98
CA ASN A 244 11.46 26.30 25.99
C ASN A 244 12.81 25.79 26.54
N SER A 245 13.44 24.80 25.89
CA SER A 245 14.66 24.16 26.39
C SER A 245 15.89 25.06 26.23
N PRO A 246 16.75 25.19 27.25
CA PRO A 246 17.95 26.05 27.18
C PRO A 246 19.00 25.56 26.16
N GLU A 247 18.92 24.30 25.73
CA GLU A 247 19.79 23.74 24.68
C GLU A 247 19.68 24.54 23.37
N TRP A 248 18.53 25.17 23.09
CA TRP A 248 18.34 26.03 21.93
C TRP A 248 19.14 27.33 21.96
N ASP A 249 19.62 27.77 23.13
CA ASP A 249 20.43 28.98 23.25
C ASP A 249 21.89 28.75 22.82
N GLU A 250 22.29 27.49 22.67
CA GLU A 250 23.65 27.08 22.27
C GLU A 250 23.74 26.65 20.79
N ILE A 251 22.64 26.71 20.05
CA ILE A 251 22.56 26.42 18.61
C ILE A 251 22.71 27.73 17.82
N ASP A 252 23.24 27.65 16.61
CA ASP A 252 23.33 28.81 15.72
C ASP A 252 21.92 29.38 15.44
N PRO A 253 21.71 30.71 15.58
CA PRO A 253 20.39 31.31 15.36
C PRO A 253 19.79 31.01 13.98
N SER A 254 20.61 30.87 12.93
CA SER A 254 20.10 30.54 11.60
C SER A 254 19.61 29.09 11.50
N GLU A 255 20.28 28.14 12.16
CA GLU A 255 19.79 26.76 12.25
C GLU A 255 18.52 26.67 13.12
N LYS A 256 18.38 27.56 14.11
CA LYS A 256 17.21 27.62 14.99
C LYS A 256 15.95 28.11 14.25
N ASP A 257 16.08 29.12 13.40
CA ASP A 257 14.96 29.65 12.62
C ASP A 257 14.41 28.59 11.64
N ASP A 258 15.29 27.76 11.06
CA ASP A 258 14.93 26.64 10.16
C ASP A 258 14.15 25.49 10.85
N LEU A 259 14.15 25.44 12.19
CA LEU A 259 13.54 24.35 12.94
C LEU A 259 12.05 24.57 13.24
N HIS A 260 11.49 25.72 12.85
CA HIS A 260 10.09 26.09 13.01
C HIS A 260 9.57 25.83 14.45
N LEU A 261 10.21 26.45 15.43
CA LEU A 261 9.80 26.37 16.84
C LEU A 261 8.56 27.23 17.08
N GLU A 262 7.38 26.67 16.86
CA GLU A 262 6.10 27.26 17.29
C GLU A 262 5.74 26.72 18.67
N MET A 263 5.08 27.54 19.50
CA MET A 263 4.78 27.18 20.89
C MET A 263 3.34 26.69 21.03
N GLU A 264 3.14 25.62 21.79
CA GLU A 264 1.82 25.10 22.20
C GLU A 264 0.92 24.66 21.03
N ASP A 265 1.50 24.16 19.94
CA ASP A 265 0.79 23.61 18.75
C ASP A 265 0.72 22.06 18.74
N GLY A 266 1.28 21.43 19.78
CA GLY A 266 1.42 19.98 19.93
C GLY A 266 2.68 19.41 19.27
N GLU A 267 3.47 20.21 18.56
CA GLU A 267 4.71 19.80 17.91
C GLU A 267 5.92 20.08 18.82
N PHE A 268 6.88 19.15 18.86
CA PHE A 268 8.08 19.33 19.66
C PHE A 268 9.26 18.55 19.08
N TRP A 269 10.46 19.04 19.35
CA TRP A 269 11.70 18.32 19.05
C TRP A 269 12.18 17.50 20.26
N MET A 270 12.87 16.40 19.98
CA MET A 270 13.60 15.65 20.99
C MET A 270 14.84 14.98 20.39
N SER A 271 15.81 14.63 21.24
CA SER A 271 16.95 13.79 20.83
C SER A 271 16.45 12.43 20.34
N PHE A 272 17.01 11.94 19.23
CA PHE A 272 16.69 10.62 18.68
C PHE A 272 16.97 9.50 19.68
N ASN A 273 17.98 9.66 20.55
CA ASN A 273 18.26 8.70 21.61
C ASN A 273 17.18 8.66 22.69
N GLU A 274 16.57 9.81 23.03
CA GLU A 274 15.42 9.83 23.92
C GLU A 274 14.18 9.27 23.21
N PHE A 275 13.98 9.52 21.91
CA PHE A 275 12.90 8.92 21.14
C PHE A 275 12.91 7.39 21.25
N LEU A 276 14.05 6.73 21.00
CA LEU A 276 14.20 5.27 21.15
C LEU A 276 13.93 4.75 22.56
N ARG A 277 14.13 5.59 23.60
CA ARG A 277 13.91 5.22 25.00
C ARG A 277 12.46 5.40 25.43
N GLN A 278 11.81 6.48 25.00
CA GLN A 278 10.47 6.86 25.42
C GLN A 278 9.39 6.16 24.58
N PHE A 279 9.59 6.07 23.27
CA PHE A 279 8.64 5.45 22.35
C PHE A 279 8.83 3.94 22.24
N SER A 280 7.77 3.24 21.83
CA SER A 280 7.76 1.78 21.74
C SER A 280 7.74 1.29 20.29
N ARG A 281 7.01 2.00 19.44
CA ARG A 281 6.73 1.59 18.05
C ARG A 281 6.88 2.78 17.11
N LEU A 282 7.40 2.51 15.92
CA LEU A 282 7.40 3.41 14.77
C LEU A 282 6.67 2.70 13.63
N GLU A 283 5.80 3.44 12.95
CA GLU A 283 4.99 3.02 11.82
C GLU A 283 5.36 3.90 10.63
N ILE A 284 5.72 3.29 9.49
CA ILE A 284 6.10 4.00 8.26
C ILE A 284 5.18 3.50 7.15
N CYS A 285 4.39 4.38 6.53
CA CYS A 285 3.60 4.05 5.36
C CYS A 285 4.28 4.58 4.11
N ASN A 286 4.84 3.66 3.34
CA ASN A 286 5.48 3.98 2.07
C ASN A 286 4.42 4.15 0.98
N LEU A 287 4.57 5.20 0.19
CA LEU A 287 3.65 5.50 -0.90
C LEU A 287 3.85 4.51 -2.06
N THR A 288 2.75 4.03 -2.61
CA THR A 288 2.76 3.27 -3.88
C THR A 288 2.52 4.23 -5.04
N PRO A 289 2.82 3.86 -6.30
CA PRO A 289 2.48 4.68 -7.47
C PRO A 289 0.99 5.02 -7.57
N ASP A 290 0.10 4.25 -6.92
CA ASP A 290 -1.33 4.58 -6.85
C ASP A 290 -1.61 5.85 -5.98
N ALA A 291 -0.63 6.34 -5.22
CA ALA A 291 -0.73 7.49 -4.33
C ALA A 291 -0.37 8.83 -5.02
N LEU A 292 0.62 8.81 -5.94
CA LEU A 292 1.13 9.99 -6.62
C LEU A 292 1.43 9.64 -8.09
N SER A 293 0.79 10.33 -9.03
CA SER A 293 1.03 10.21 -10.48
C SER A 293 2.24 11.04 -10.94
N ASP A 294 3.33 11.05 -10.17
CA ASP A 294 4.48 11.96 -10.38
C ASP A 294 5.74 11.15 -10.70
N ASP A 295 6.37 11.45 -11.83
CA ASP A 295 7.53 10.73 -12.39
C ASP A 295 8.83 10.85 -11.57
N ASP A 296 8.85 11.66 -10.50
CA ASP A 296 10.06 12.01 -9.74
C ASP A 296 10.32 11.13 -8.49
N LEU A 297 9.41 10.22 -8.14
CA LEU A 297 9.52 9.41 -6.91
C LEU A 297 9.73 7.92 -7.24
N SER A 298 10.67 7.29 -6.54
CA SER A 298 10.91 5.84 -6.71
C SER A 298 9.63 5.05 -6.42
N HIS A 299 9.03 4.42 -7.41
CA HIS A 299 7.74 3.74 -7.26
C HIS A 299 7.90 2.28 -6.82
N TRP A 300 6.91 1.80 -6.09
CA TRP A 300 6.75 0.41 -5.72
C TRP A 300 5.90 -0.34 -6.75
N ASN A 301 6.42 -1.43 -7.31
CA ASN A 301 5.65 -2.26 -8.21
C ASN A 301 4.74 -3.21 -7.42
N THR A 302 3.45 -2.88 -7.29
CA THR A 302 2.51 -3.66 -6.48
C THR A 302 1.77 -4.73 -7.30
N ILE A 303 2.07 -6.01 -7.05
CA ILE A 303 1.20 -7.12 -7.47
C ILE A 303 0.10 -7.29 -6.43
N LYS A 304 -1.17 -7.20 -6.84
CA LYS A 304 -2.34 -7.32 -5.96
C LYS A 304 -3.13 -8.58 -6.26
N PHE A 305 -3.50 -9.30 -5.21
CA PHE A 305 -4.40 -10.44 -5.27
C PHE A 305 -5.56 -10.27 -4.29
N HIS A 306 -6.78 -10.54 -4.76
CA HIS A 306 -7.94 -10.64 -3.89
C HIS A 306 -8.20 -12.10 -3.52
N GLY A 307 -8.58 -12.34 -2.27
CA GLY A 307 -8.83 -13.68 -1.78
C GLY A 307 -9.83 -13.72 -0.64
N ALA A 308 -10.21 -14.95 -0.29
CA ALA A 308 -11.24 -15.22 0.69
C ALA A 308 -10.95 -16.51 1.46
N TRP A 309 -11.04 -16.44 2.79
CA TRP A 309 -11.15 -17.61 3.65
C TRP A 309 -12.64 -17.90 3.88
N ARG A 310 -13.05 -19.12 3.54
CA ARG A 310 -14.43 -19.61 3.67
C ARG A 310 -14.44 -20.95 4.41
N ARG A 311 -15.37 -21.09 5.36
CA ARG A 311 -15.42 -22.27 6.23
C ARG A 311 -15.74 -23.51 5.41
N GLY A 312 -14.97 -24.58 5.63
CA GLY A 312 -15.15 -25.84 4.93
C GLY A 312 -14.53 -25.91 3.52
N SER A 313 -13.95 -24.83 3.01
CA SER A 313 -13.28 -24.81 1.70
C SER A 313 -11.88 -24.22 1.74
N THR A 314 -11.72 -22.93 2.06
CA THR A 314 -10.43 -22.22 1.98
C THR A 314 -9.91 -21.71 3.32
N ALA A 315 -10.70 -21.78 4.39
CA ALA A 315 -10.30 -21.37 5.75
C ALA A 315 -9.45 -22.44 6.44
N GLY A 316 -8.22 -22.63 5.95
CA GLY A 316 -7.32 -23.72 6.35
C GLY A 316 -6.64 -23.56 7.70
N GLY A 317 -6.53 -22.32 8.21
CA GLY A 317 -5.73 -21.98 9.38
C GLY A 317 -4.23 -22.04 9.08
N CYS A 318 -3.37 -21.68 10.05
CA CYS A 318 -1.93 -21.63 9.84
C CYS A 318 -1.27 -23.02 9.83
N ARG A 319 0.06 -23.06 9.66
CA ARG A 319 0.84 -24.31 9.54
C ARG A 319 0.68 -25.29 10.72
N ASN A 320 0.22 -24.79 11.88
CA ASN A 320 -0.13 -25.61 13.06
C ASN A 320 -1.36 -26.52 12.81
N ASN A 321 -2.10 -26.30 11.72
CA ASN A 321 -3.25 -27.08 11.29
C ASN A 321 -2.89 -27.91 10.04
N PRO A 322 -1.99 -28.92 10.12
CA PRO A 322 -1.46 -29.60 8.92
C PRO A 322 -2.51 -30.33 8.07
N ASN A 323 -3.67 -30.64 8.64
CA ASN A 323 -4.77 -31.29 7.91
C ASN A 323 -5.48 -30.34 6.94
N THR A 324 -5.44 -29.04 7.22
CA THR A 324 -6.22 -28.01 6.53
C THR A 324 -5.36 -26.85 6.04
N PHE A 325 -4.09 -26.72 6.42
CA PHE A 325 -3.24 -25.61 5.95
C PHE A 325 -3.14 -25.53 4.41
N TRP A 326 -3.11 -26.68 3.74
CA TRP A 326 -2.93 -26.79 2.30
C TRP A 326 -4.13 -26.32 1.47
N ILE A 327 -5.32 -26.16 2.09
CA ILE A 327 -6.53 -25.67 1.40
C ILE A 327 -6.64 -24.14 1.40
N ASN A 328 -5.74 -23.42 2.11
CA ASN A 328 -5.68 -21.96 1.98
C ASN A 328 -5.34 -21.57 0.54
N PRO A 329 -5.77 -20.38 0.07
CA PRO A 329 -5.36 -19.85 -1.22
C PRO A 329 -3.84 -19.80 -1.36
N GLN A 330 -3.34 -19.99 -2.58
CA GLN A 330 -1.91 -20.07 -2.90
C GLN A 330 -1.62 -19.14 -4.06
N TYR A 331 -0.68 -18.20 -3.87
CA TYR A 331 -0.35 -17.19 -4.88
C TYR A 331 1.11 -17.32 -5.29
N LYS A 332 1.35 -17.43 -6.60
CA LYS A 332 2.70 -17.53 -7.15
C LYS A 332 3.30 -16.15 -7.33
N ILE A 333 4.53 -15.99 -6.86
CA ILE A 333 5.41 -14.87 -7.17
C ILE A 333 6.68 -15.40 -7.83
N THR A 334 7.29 -14.59 -8.69
CA THR A 334 8.55 -14.91 -9.34
C THR A 334 9.51 -13.77 -9.06
N LEU A 335 10.62 -14.08 -8.39
CA LEU A 335 11.73 -13.18 -8.13
C LEU A 335 12.77 -13.42 -9.22
N LEU A 336 13.14 -12.39 -9.98
CA LEU A 336 13.91 -12.56 -11.22
C LEU A 336 15.34 -12.04 -11.12
N GLU A 337 15.57 -10.94 -10.40
CA GLU A 337 16.85 -10.21 -10.39
C GLU A 337 17.28 -9.88 -8.95
N GLU A 338 18.58 -9.97 -8.70
CA GLU A 338 19.24 -9.77 -7.39
C GLU A 338 19.35 -8.28 -7.06
N ASP A 339 19.34 -7.92 -5.78
CA ASP A 339 19.55 -6.54 -5.34
C ASP A 339 21.02 -6.12 -5.62
N ASP A 340 21.23 -4.94 -6.22
CA ASP A 340 22.56 -4.43 -6.57
C ASP A 340 23.15 -3.61 -5.41
N ASP A 341 23.41 -4.27 -4.27
CA ASP A 341 24.14 -3.67 -3.14
C ASP A 341 25.61 -4.16 -3.12
N PRO A 342 26.59 -3.31 -3.50
CA PRO A 342 28.00 -3.69 -3.55
C PRO A 342 28.62 -3.98 -2.17
N GLU A 343 27.92 -3.69 -1.07
CA GLU A 343 28.32 -4.06 0.29
C GLU A 343 27.67 -5.38 0.77
N ASP A 344 26.75 -5.96 0.02
CA ASP A 344 26.02 -7.17 0.40
C ASP A 344 26.63 -8.43 -0.23
N GLU A 345 27.01 -9.39 0.60
CA GLU A 345 27.60 -10.66 0.16
C GLU A 345 26.54 -11.69 -0.25
N GLU A 346 25.25 -11.42 0.00
CA GLU A 346 24.13 -12.33 -0.27
C GLU A 346 23.36 -12.00 -1.57
N VAL A 347 23.37 -12.96 -2.49
CA VAL A 347 22.53 -13.01 -3.71
C VAL A 347 21.06 -13.17 -3.31
N ALA A 348 20.32 -12.06 -3.21
CA ALA A 348 18.91 -12.06 -2.82
C ALA A 348 18.13 -10.93 -3.50
N CYS A 349 16.84 -11.16 -3.72
CA CYS A 349 15.86 -10.17 -4.13
C CYS A 349 15.10 -9.67 -2.91
N SER A 350 15.03 -8.36 -2.73
CA SER A 350 14.24 -7.70 -1.71
C SER A 350 12.81 -7.47 -2.20
N PHE A 351 11.84 -7.83 -1.37
CA PHE A 351 10.43 -7.59 -1.66
C PHE A 351 9.62 -7.46 -0.37
N LEU A 352 8.49 -6.78 -0.45
CA LEU A 352 7.56 -6.56 0.64
C LEU A 352 6.29 -7.36 0.39
N VAL A 353 5.88 -8.19 1.35
CA VAL A 353 4.58 -8.87 1.29
C VAL A 353 3.67 -8.29 2.34
N ALA A 354 2.49 -7.83 1.93
CA ALA A 354 1.47 -7.25 2.80
C ALA A 354 0.13 -7.98 2.65
N LEU A 355 -0.40 -8.53 3.74
CA LEU A 355 -1.67 -9.24 3.80
C LEU A 355 -2.68 -8.45 4.63
N MET A 356 -3.74 -7.95 3.98
CA MET A 356 -4.77 -7.12 4.59
C MET A 356 -6.13 -7.84 4.65
N GLN A 357 -6.79 -7.90 5.81
CA GLN A 357 -8.16 -8.41 5.95
C GLN A 357 -9.22 -7.31 5.79
N LYS A 358 -10.32 -7.60 5.07
CA LYS A 358 -11.34 -6.60 4.69
C LYS A 358 -12.47 -6.46 5.72
N ASP A 359 -13.05 -5.25 5.76
CA ASP A 359 -14.33 -4.89 6.39
C ASP A 359 -14.54 -5.23 7.88
N ARG A 360 -13.51 -5.66 8.62
CA ARG A 360 -13.67 -6.14 10.00
C ARG A 360 -14.20 -5.09 10.98
N ARG A 361 -13.81 -3.80 10.82
CA ARG A 361 -14.31 -2.69 11.65
C ARG A 361 -15.84 -2.57 11.58
N ARG A 362 -16.43 -2.76 10.40
CA ARG A 362 -17.88 -2.73 10.21
C ARG A 362 -18.58 -3.83 11.01
N TYR A 363 -17.94 -4.96 11.29
CA TYR A 363 -18.54 -6.06 12.04
C TYR A 363 -18.31 -6.00 13.56
N ARG A 364 -17.63 -4.96 14.07
CA ARG A 364 -17.32 -4.83 15.51
C ARG A 364 -18.58 -4.77 16.38
N HIS A 365 -19.63 -4.10 15.91
CA HIS A 365 -20.92 -4.05 16.61
C HIS A 365 -21.64 -5.42 16.65
N HIS A 366 -21.26 -6.36 15.78
CA HIS A 366 -21.69 -7.76 15.83
C HIS A 366 -20.74 -8.66 16.67
N GLY A 367 -19.80 -8.05 17.43
CA GLY A 367 -18.83 -8.77 18.25
C GLY A 367 -17.73 -9.47 17.47
N GLN A 368 -17.55 -9.15 16.18
CA GLN A 368 -16.47 -9.69 15.36
C GLN A 368 -15.30 -8.71 15.29
N ASP A 369 -14.13 -9.15 15.73
CA ASP A 369 -12.89 -8.36 15.70
C ASP A 369 -11.94 -8.83 14.57
N MET A 370 -10.79 -8.17 14.42
CA MET A 370 -9.69 -8.59 13.56
C MET A 370 -9.28 -10.03 13.86
N HIS A 371 -9.15 -10.85 12.82
CA HIS A 371 -8.57 -12.18 12.99
C HIS A 371 -7.05 -12.07 13.13
N THR A 372 -6.45 -13.01 13.86
CA THR A 372 -5.00 -13.18 13.82
C THR A 372 -4.60 -13.73 12.44
N ILE A 373 -3.89 -12.95 11.63
CA ILE A 373 -3.50 -13.28 10.26
C ILE A 373 -1.99 -13.33 10.09
N GLY A 374 -1.53 -14.00 9.04
CA GLY A 374 -0.13 -14.10 8.65
C GLY A 374 0.03 -14.95 7.39
N PHE A 375 1.27 -15.05 6.89
CA PHE A 375 1.55 -15.78 5.66
C PHE A 375 2.86 -16.56 5.75
N ALA A 376 2.98 -17.57 4.90
CA ALA A 376 4.20 -18.36 4.74
C ALA A 376 4.54 -18.49 3.25
N ILE A 377 5.83 -18.49 2.94
CA ILE A 377 6.38 -18.55 1.59
C ILE A 377 7.15 -19.86 1.42
N TYR A 378 6.90 -20.55 0.31
CA TYR A 378 7.54 -21.81 -0.04
C TYR A 378 8.11 -21.74 -1.44
N GLU A 379 9.27 -22.35 -1.63
CA GLU A 379 9.81 -22.63 -2.96
C GLU A 379 9.02 -23.78 -3.60
N ASN A 380 8.74 -23.73 -4.92
CA ASN A 380 8.10 -24.77 -5.76
C ASN A 380 6.57 -24.67 -5.97
N VAL A 381 6.06 -25.29 -7.05
CA VAL A 381 4.75 -24.98 -7.68
C VAL A 381 3.61 -25.97 -7.35
N HIS A 382 3.90 -27.12 -6.72
CA HIS A 382 2.88 -28.18 -6.48
C HIS A 382 2.66 -28.50 -5.00
N LEU A 383 1.75 -27.76 -4.34
CA LEU A 383 1.58 -27.83 -2.90
C LEU A 383 0.27 -28.51 -2.49
N LYS A 384 0.28 -29.85 -2.49
CA LYS A 384 -0.73 -30.65 -1.79
C LYS A 384 -0.31 -30.86 -0.32
N LYS A 385 -1.20 -31.44 0.49
CA LYS A 385 -0.95 -31.73 1.91
C LYS A 385 0.44 -32.29 2.21
N ASP A 386 0.87 -33.30 1.46
CA ASP A 386 2.15 -33.99 1.69
C ASP A 386 3.37 -33.10 1.47
N PHE A 387 3.27 -32.09 0.59
CA PHE A 387 4.35 -31.12 0.39
C PHE A 387 4.62 -30.37 1.69
N PHE A 388 3.58 -29.76 2.27
CA PHE A 388 3.74 -28.92 3.46
C PHE A 388 4.22 -29.71 4.66
N LEU A 389 3.89 -31.00 4.76
CA LEU A 389 4.37 -31.88 5.82
C LEU A 389 5.89 -32.14 5.75
N LYS A 390 6.49 -32.06 4.56
CA LYS A 390 7.90 -32.41 4.31
C LYS A 390 8.81 -31.20 4.15
N HIS A 391 8.25 -30.03 3.83
CA HIS A 391 9.04 -28.82 3.54
C HIS A 391 8.79 -27.72 4.57
N SER A 392 9.88 -27.07 4.99
CA SER A 392 9.84 -25.82 5.76
C SER A 392 9.55 -24.64 4.82
N SER A 393 9.00 -23.56 5.39
CA SER A 393 8.85 -22.29 4.68
C SER A 393 10.22 -21.65 4.42
N SER A 394 10.43 -21.10 3.23
CA SER A 394 11.61 -20.31 2.88
C SER A 394 11.60 -18.95 3.59
N ALA A 395 10.42 -18.34 3.70
CA ALA A 395 10.17 -17.13 4.48
C ALA A 395 8.75 -17.13 5.05
N ARG A 396 8.45 -16.23 5.98
CA ARG A 396 7.11 -16.08 6.57
C ARG A 396 6.98 -14.71 7.22
N SER A 397 5.76 -14.26 7.46
CA SER A 397 5.52 -13.15 8.38
C SER A 397 6.13 -13.47 9.75
N GLU A 398 6.83 -12.51 10.37
CA GLU A 398 7.53 -12.73 11.64
C GLU A 398 6.61 -13.28 12.74
N THR A 399 5.40 -12.73 12.81
CA THR A 399 4.36 -13.15 13.75
C THR A 399 3.00 -13.19 13.07
N PHE A 400 2.12 -14.03 13.62
CA PHE A 400 0.69 -13.95 13.32
C PHE A 400 0.08 -12.96 14.31
N ILE A 401 -0.53 -11.89 13.80
CA ILE A 401 -1.04 -10.79 14.63
C ILE A 401 -2.46 -10.40 14.19
N ASN A 402 -3.25 -9.93 15.13
CA ASN A 402 -4.64 -9.48 14.93
C ASN A 402 -4.72 -8.00 14.54
N LEU A 403 -3.97 -7.62 13.51
CA LEU A 403 -4.05 -6.29 12.88
C LEU A 403 -4.82 -6.38 11.55
N ARG A 404 -5.23 -5.23 11.01
CA ARG A 404 -5.86 -5.19 9.68
C ARG A 404 -4.91 -5.70 8.60
N GLU A 405 -3.65 -5.27 8.66
CA GLU A 405 -2.60 -5.67 7.74
C GLU A 405 -1.41 -6.26 8.49
N VAL A 406 -0.78 -7.28 7.89
CA VAL A 406 0.52 -7.80 8.29
C VAL A 406 1.45 -7.70 7.09
N SER A 407 2.49 -6.91 7.23
CA SER A 407 3.54 -6.72 6.23
C SER A 407 4.88 -7.24 6.73
N THR A 408 5.73 -7.71 5.83
CA THR A 408 7.10 -8.10 6.15
C THR A 408 7.98 -7.92 4.92
N ARG A 409 9.10 -7.20 5.10
CA ARG A 409 10.17 -7.11 4.11
C ARG A 409 11.01 -8.38 4.17
N LEU A 410 11.21 -9.00 3.03
CA LEU A 410 11.83 -10.31 2.89
C LEU A 410 12.92 -10.25 1.82
N ARG A 411 13.93 -11.09 2.02
CA ARG A 411 15.02 -11.31 1.06
C ARG A 411 15.07 -12.78 0.73
N LEU A 412 14.92 -13.12 -0.54
CA LEU A 412 14.99 -14.49 -1.05
C LEU A 412 15.77 -14.52 -2.36
N PRO A 413 16.54 -15.57 -2.66
CA PRO A 413 17.20 -15.70 -3.96
C PRO A 413 16.22 -15.60 -5.14
N PRO A 414 16.70 -15.28 -6.35
CA PRO A 414 15.88 -15.37 -7.56
C PRO A 414 15.27 -16.77 -7.71
N GLY A 415 13.97 -16.84 -7.99
CA GLY A 415 13.25 -18.10 -8.05
C GLY A 415 11.72 -17.95 -8.06
N GLU A 416 11.05 -19.10 -8.09
CA GLU A 416 9.59 -19.16 -8.02
C GLU A 416 9.11 -19.58 -6.64
N TYR A 417 8.27 -18.74 -6.05
CA TYR A 417 7.75 -18.92 -4.70
C TYR A 417 6.23 -18.89 -4.68
N ILE A 418 5.66 -19.56 -3.68
CA ILE A 418 4.23 -19.53 -3.38
C ILE A 418 4.01 -18.90 -2.01
N ILE A 419 3.20 -17.85 -1.98
CA ILE A 419 2.69 -17.23 -0.77
C ILE A 419 1.37 -17.92 -0.37
N VAL A 420 1.31 -18.38 0.87
CA VAL A 420 0.12 -18.99 1.48
C VAL A 420 -0.39 -18.09 2.61
N PRO A 421 -1.34 -17.16 2.33
CA PRO A 421 -1.96 -16.35 3.36
C PRO A 421 -3.00 -17.16 4.15
N SER A 422 -3.03 -16.98 5.48
CA SER A 422 -3.95 -17.70 6.35
C SER A 422 -4.32 -16.92 7.60
N THR A 423 -5.45 -17.26 8.20
CA THR A 423 -5.73 -16.97 9.60
C THR A 423 -4.95 -17.94 10.49
N PHE A 424 -4.72 -17.59 11.76
CA PHE A 424 -4.05 -18.49 12.71
C PHE A 424 -4.88 -19.75 12.96
N GLU A 425 -6.14 -19.58 13.34
CA GLU A 425 -7.11 -20.66 13.52
C GLU A 425 -7.76 -21.06 12.20
N ALA A 426 -8.07 -22.34 12.02
CA ALA A 426 -8.87 -22.81 10.90
C ALA A 426 -10.34 -22.38 11.01
N SER A 427 -11.09 -22.47 9.91
CA SER A 427 -12.53 -22.15 9.85
C SER A 427 -12.92 -20.70 10.14
N LYS A 428 -11.96 -19.76 10.20
CA LYS A 428 -12.24 -18.32 10.27
C LYS A 428 -12.53 -17.80 8.87
N GLU A 429 -13.56 -16.96 8.78
CA GLU A 429 -14.02 -16.39 7.52
C GLU A 429 -13.67 -14.91 7.46
N ALA A 430 -13.03 -14.50 6.37
CA ALA A 430 -12.80 -13.11 6.02
C ALA A 430 -12.33 -13.03 4.56
N ASP A 431 -12.56 -11.87 3.96
CA ASP A 431 -11.93 -11.48 2.70
C ASP A 431 -10.60 -10.82 2.97
N PHE A 432 -9.67 -10.92 2.02
CA PHE A 432 -8.36 -10.31 2.13
C PHE A 432 -7.84 -9.77 0.81
N VAL A 433 -6.83 -8.91 0.91
CA VAL A 433 -5.96 -8.44 -0.17
C VAL A 433 -4.55 -8.87 0.18
N LEU A 434 -3.87 -9.51 -0.77
CA LEU A 434 -2.44 -9.78 -0.68
C LEU A 434 -1.73 -8.87 -1.67
N ARG A 435 -0.74 -8.13 -1.20
CA ARG A 435 0.13 -7.28 -1.99
C ARG A 435 1.55 -7.81 -1.92
N ALA A 436 2.23 -7.89 -3.05
CA ALA A 436 3.67 -8.13 -3.12
C ALA A 436 4.30 -6.95 -3.87
N GLU A 437 5.23 -6.26 -3.24
CA GLU A 437 5.87 -5.07 -3.79
C GLU A 437 7.37 -5.28 -3.95
N ILE A 438 7.90 -4.85 -5.08
CA ILE A 438 9.33 -4.91 -5.43
C ILE A 438 9.79 -3.46 -5.58
N THR A 439 10.96 -3.08 -5.03
CA THR A 439 11.43 -1.69 -5.08
C THR A 439 12.21 -1.38 -6.36
N GLU A 440 12.12 -0.15 -6.84
CA GLU A 440 12.94 0.39 -7.95
C GLU A 440 14.43 0.51 -7.61
N ASP A 441 14.76 0.59 -6.32
CA ASP A 441 16.15 0.53 -5.85
C ASP A 441 16.81 -0.83 -6.23
N ASP A 442 16.01 -1.87 -6.51
CA ASP A 442 16.46 -3.23 -6.84
C ASP A 442 16.56 -3.50 -8.37
N ILE A 443 16.32 -2.50 -9.22
CA ILE A 443 16.49 -2.65 -10.68
C ILE A 443 17.95 -2.42 -11.05
N ASP A 444 18.54 -3.42 -11.71
CA ASP A 444 19.91 -3.42 -12.25
C ASP A 444 20.30 -2.09 -12.91
N ASP A 445 21.44 -1.50 -12.50
CA ASP A 445 21.99 -0.28 -13.11
C ASP A 445 22.31 -0.47 -14.60
N SER A 446 22.57 -1.70 -15.04
CA SER A 446 22.74 -2.05 -16.44
C SER A 446 21.41 -2.00 -17.20
N PHE A 447 20.30 -2.40 -16.57
CA PHE A 447 18.95 -2.25 -17.13
C PHE A 447 18.48 -0.80 -17.09
N LYS A 448 18.76 -0.04 -16.02
CA LYS A 448 18.55 1.41 -15.95
C LYS A 448 19.30 2.15 -17.05
N SER A 449 20.56 1.79 -17.28
CA SER A 449 21.40 2.33 -18.36
C SER A 449 20.88 1.94 -19.74
N LEU A 450 20.45 0.69 -19.93
CA LEU A 450 19.81 0.23 -21.15
C LEU A 450 18.51 1.00 -21.41
N PHE A 451 17.65 1.14 -20.41
CA PHE A 451 16.42 1.90 -20.50
C PHE A 451 16.69 3.36 -20.82
N ALA A 452 17.62 4.03 -20.12
CA ALA A 452 18.00 5.41 -20.40
C ALA A 452 18.53 5.60 -21.84
N GLN A 453 19.27 4.62 -22.37
CA GLN A 453 19.71 4.62 -23.77
C GLN A 453 18.55 4.42 -24.76
N LEU A 454 17.48 3.76 -24.35
CA LEU A 454 16.34 3.40 -25.18
C LEU A 454 15.19 4.42 -25.13
N ALA A 455 14.97 5.04 -23.96
CA ALA A 455 13.99 6.07 -23.70
C ALA A 455 14.47 7.44 -24.19
N GLY A 456 15.76 7.76 -24.06
CA GLY A 456 16.28 9.07 -24.44
C GLY A 456 16.07 10.12 -23.34
N GLU A 457 15.94 11.40 -23.72
CA GLU A 457 15.92 12.52 -22.76
C GLU A 457 14.62 12.62 -21.95
N ASP A 458 13.51 12.06 -22.43
CA ASP A 458 12.21 12.10 -21.74
C ASP A 458 12.01 10.93 -20.77
N MET A 459 12.97 10.00 -20.64
CA MET A 459 12.95 8.87 -19.69
C MET A 459 11.67 8.03 -19.75
N GLU A 460 10.99 8.04 -20.90
CA GLU A 460 9.81 7.25 -21.19
C GLU A 460 10.00 6.53 -22.54
N ILE A 461 9.51 5.29 -22.65
CA ILE A 461 9.52 4.54 -23.91
C ILE A 461 8.17 4.68 -24.59
N SER A 462 8.15 5.36 -25.73
CA SER A 462 6.96 5.40 -26.58
C SER A 462 6.71 4.06 -27.28
N VAL A 463 5.47 3.87 -27.75
CA VAL A 463 5.07 2.73 -28.61
C VAL A 463 6.02 2.54 -29.81
N ARG A 464 6.59 3.63 -30.34
CA ARG A 464 7.53 3.59 -31.48
C ARG A 464 8.92 3.10 -31.06
N GLU A 465 9.43 3.54 -29.92
CA GLU A 465 10.69 3.03 -29.36
C GLU A 465 10.56 1.57 -28.96
N LEU A 466 9.49 1.22 -28.24
CA LEU A 466 9.17 -0.16 -27.86
C LEU A 466 9.19 -1.11 -29.07
N ARG A 467 8.57 -0.69 -30.18
CA ARG A 467 8.62 -1.43 -31.45
C ARG A 467 10.02 -1.59 -31.98
N THR A 468 10.82 -0.55 -31.93
CA THR A 468 12.21 -0.60 -32.41
C THR A 468 13.06 -1.54 -31.56
N ILE A 469 12.82 -1.55 -30.25
CA ILE A 469 13.53 -2.40 -29.27
C ILE A 469 13.15 -3.87 -29.44
N LEU A 470 11.85 -4.16 -29.44
CA LEU A 470 11.32 -5.52 -29.62
C LEU A 470 11.78 -6.09 -30.97
N ASN A 471 11.74 -5.28 -32.03
CA ASN A 471 12.29 -5.69 -33.32
C ASN A 471 13.76 -6.04 -33.22
N ARG A 472 14.61 -5.22 -32.59
CA ARG A 472 16.05 -5.51 -32.47
C ARG A 472 16.37 -6.79 -31.69
N VAL A 473 15.56 -7.14 -30.69
CA VAL A 473 15.80 -8.32 -29.84
C VAL A 473 15.17 -9.59 -30.40
N VAL A 474 14.05 -9.47 -31.12
CA VAL A 474 13.40 -10.59 -31.82
C VAL A 474 14.09 -10.86 -33.16
N SER A 475 14.66 -9.85 -33.84
CA SER A 475 15.26 -10.01 -35.16
C SER A 475 16.73 -10.41 -35.12
N LYS A 476 16.98 -11.71 -35.27
CA LYS A 476 18.03 -12.16 -36.22
C LYS A 476 17.47 -12.35 -37.64
N ARG A 477 16.17 -12.14 -37.90
CA ARG A 477 15.56 -12.18 -39.24
C ARG A 477 14.39 -11.21 -39.41
N GLU A 478 14.15 -10.84 -40.67
CA GLU A 478 13.26 -9.79 -41.18
C GLU A 478 11.77 -10.04 -40.91
N GLN A 479 11.26 -9.81 -39.70
CA GLN A 479 9.82 -9.58 -39.49
C GLN A 479 9.60 -8.51 -38.42
N ALA A 480 8.71 -7.55 -38.71
CA ALA A 480 8.44 -6.40 -37.87
C ALA A 480 7.27 -6.70 -36.91
N VAL A 481 7.55 -6.74 -35.60
CA VAL A 481 6.59 -6.82 -34.49
C VAL A 481 5.55 -5.70 -34.61
N SER A 482 4.27 -6.03 -34.56
CA SER A 482 3.15 -5.09 -34.52
C SER A 482 2.81 -4.75 -33.06
N VAL A 483 3.34 -3.61 -32.60
CA VAL A 483 3.24 -3.16 -31.20
C VAL A 483 1.86 -2.58 -30.83
N PHE A 484 0.91 -2.53 -31.76
CA PHE A 484 -0.42 -1.96 -31.52
C PHE A 484 -1.22 -2.68 -30.42
N THR A 485 -0.88 -3.93 -30.10
CA THR A 485 -1.63 -4.73 -29.10
C THR A 485 -1.16 -4.52 -27.66
N LEU A 486 0.01 -3.90 -27.47
CA LEU A 486 0.62 -3.65 -26.16
C LEU A 486 0.04 -2.42 -25.45
N ASP A 487 -0.68 -1.56 -26.19
CA ASP A 487 -1.39 -0.40 -25.64
C ASP A 487 -2.40 -0.79 -24.55
N SER A 488 -2.94 -2.01 -24.60
CA SER A 488 -4.08 -2.42 -23.76
C SER A 488 -3.73 -3.11 -22.42
N VAL A 489 -2.48 -3.52 -22.17
CA VAL A 489 -2.20 -4.54 -21.13
C VAL A 489 -1.52 -4.05 -19.85
N HIS A 490 -0.92 -2.86 -19.81
CA HIS A 490 -0.39 -2.32 -18.54
C HIS A 490 -0.54 -0.80 -18.34
N GLN A 491 -1.38 -0.12 -19.12
CA GLN A 491 -1.59 1.33 -18.95
C GLN A 491 -2.54 1.61 -17.78
N LYS A 492 -1.98 1.88 -16.60
CA LYS A 492 -2.76 2.35 -15.43
C LYS A 492 -3.09 3.85 -15.52
N ASP A 493 -2.33 4.61 -16.31
CA ASP A 493 -2.31 6.08 -16.33
C ASP A 493 -2.89 6.71 -17.63
N GLY A 494 -3.01 5.92 -18.71
CA GLY A 494 -3.52 6.37 -20.01
C GLY A 494 -2.54 7.23 -20.82
N SER A 495 -1.24 7.24 -20.48
CA SER A 495 -0.23 8.14 -21.06
C SER A 495 0.31 7.72 -22.44
N ALA A 496 0.00 6.50 -22.91
CA ALA A 496 0.54 5.90 -24.15
C ALA A 496 2.09 5.82 -24.20
N ARG A 497 2.74 5.84 -23.03
CA ARG A 497 4.19 5.74 -22.84
C ARG A 497 4.49 4.76 -21.70
N LEU A 498 5.73 4.26 -21.63
CA LEU A 498 6.16 3.30 -20.61
C LEU A 498 7.33 3.85 -19.81
N GLY A 499 7.17 4.01 -18.50
CA GLY A 499 8.27 4.29 -17.59
C GLY A 499 9.23 3.09 -17.46
N LEU A 500 10.38 3.30 -16.80
CA LEU A 500 11.43 2.28 -16.58
C LEU A 500 10.84 0.96 -16.05
N ILE A 501 10.00 1.09 -15.04
CA ILE A 501 9.42 0.00 -14.29
C ILE A 501 8.36 -0.78 -15.10
N GLU A 502 7.52 -0.07 -15.86
CA GLU A 502 6.51 -0.65 -16.74
C GLU A 502 7.14 -1.37 -17.92
N PHE A 503 8.20 -0.77 -18.47
CA PHE A 503 9.02 -1.39 -19.50
C PHE A 503 9.68 -2.67 -19.01
N GLN A 504 10.21 -2.72 -17.79
CA GLN A 504 10.81 -3.93 -17.21
C GLN A 504 9.79 -5.08 -17.06
N ILE A 505 8.59 -4.80 -16.53
CA ILE A 505 7.51 -5.79 -16.44
C ILE A 505 7.19 -6.32 -17.84
N LEU A 506 6.99 -5.41 -18.79
CA LEU A 506 6.64 -5.79 -20.14
C LEU A 506 7.73 -6.61 -20.81
N TRP A 507 8.99 -6.20 -20.64
CA TRP A 507 10.16 -6.90 -21.11
C TRP A 507 10.21 -8.33 -20.58
N ASN A 508 9.90 -8.52 -19.30
CA ASN A 508 9.88 -9.83 -18.66
C ASN A 508 8.73 -10.71 -19.16
N ILE A 509 7.54 -10.15 -19.40
CA ILE A 509 6.42 -10.86 -20.03
C ILE A 509 6.84 -11.33 -21.43
N VAL A 510 7.41 -10.44 -22.25
CA VAL A 510 7.87 -10.78 -23.61
C VAL A 510 8.96 -11.86 -23.56
N ARG A 511 9.93 -11.79 -22.64
CA ARG A 511 10.97 -12.82 -22.48
C ARG A 511 10.39 -14.18 -22.12
N LYS A 512 9.40 -14.22 -21.21
CA LYS A 512 8.70 -15.46 -20.84
C LYS A 512 7.95 -16.05 -22.02
N LEU A 513 7.19 -15.23 -22.75
CA LEU A 513 6.45 -15.66 -23.94
C LEU A 513 7.39 -16.14 -25.05
N LEU A 514 8.55 -15.47 -25.22
CA LEU A 514 9.60 -15.90 -26.16
C LEU A 514 10.21 -17.24 -25.76
N GLY A 515 10.39 -17.48 -24.46
CA GLY A 515 10.83 -18.77 -23.94
C GLY A 515 9.86 -19.90 -24.28
N ILE A 516 8.56 -19.68 -24.04
CA ILE A 516 7.49 -20.63 -24.41
C ILE A 516 7.48 -20.82 -25.92
N PHE A 517 7.49 -19.76 -26.72
CA PHE A 517 7.48 -19.84 -28.18
C PHE A 517 8.63 -20.71 -28.71
N ARG A 518 9.85 -20.52 -28.18
CA ARG A 518 11.04 -21.32 -28.57
C ARG A 518 10.98 -22.78 -28.13
N GLU A 519 10.27 -23.09 -27.05
CA GLU A 519 10.08 -24.48 -26.61
C GLU A 519 9.24 -25.27 -27.64
N PHE A 520 8.33 -24.58 -28.34
CA PHE A 520 7.43 -25.17 -29.31
C PHE A 520 7.82 -24.93 -30.78
N ASP A 521 8.70 -23.96 -31.09
CA ASP A 521 9.36 -23.76 -32.39
C ASP A 521 10.63 -24.64 -32.50
N ILE A 522 10.45 -25.96 -32.38
CA ILE A 522 11.55 -26.95 -32.28
C ILE A 522 12.44 -26.95 -33.53
N ASP A 523 11.87 -26.64 -34.69
CA ASP A 523 12.58 -26.59 -35.97
C ASP A 523 13.24 -25.24 -36.27
N GLU A 524 13.16 -24.29 -35.32
CA GLU A 524 13.66 -22.91 -35.45
C GLU A 524 13.15 -22.22 -36.74
N SER A 525 11.93 -22.57 -37.17
CA SER A 525 11.31 -22.01 -38.36
C SER A 525 10.92 -20.54 -38.17
N GLY A 526 10.78 -20.11 -36.91
CA GLY A 526 10.26 -18.79 -36.53
C GLY A 526 8.73 -18.75 -36.48
N THR A 527 8.08 -19.91 -36.58
CA THR A 527 6.62 -20.06 -36.58
C THR A 527 6.21 -21.33 -35.87
N MET A 528 5.10 -21.30 -35.14
CA MET A 528 4.49 -22.50 -34.56
C MET A 528 3.32 -22.96 -35.41
N SER A 529 3.15 -24.27 -35.58
CA SER A 529 1.93 -24.82 -36.16
C SER A 529 0.71 -24.57 -35.27
N SER A 530 -0.48 -24.61 -35.85
CA SER A 530 -1.75 -24.52 -35.11
C SER A 530 -1.90 -25.56 -33.98
N TYR A 531 -1.26 -26.73 -34.09
CA TYR A 531 -1.25 -27.76 -33.04
C TYR A 531 -0.33 -27.38 -31.87
N GLU A 532 0.87 -26.88 -32.18
CA GLU A 532 1.83 -26.37 -31.18
C GLU A 532 1.27 -25.15 -30.44
N MET A 533 0.53 -24.27 -31.12
CA MET A 533 -0.16 -23.14 -30.47
C MET A 533 -1.07 -23.61 -29.34
N CYS A 534 -1.82 -24.70 -29.52
CA CYS A 534 -2.73 -25.18 -28.50
C CYS A 534 -1.98 -25.59 -27.22
N LEU A 535 -0.82 -26.25 -27.39
CA LEU A 535 0.05 -26.64 -26.27
C LEU A 535 0.77 -25.43 -25.65
N ALA A 536 1.21 -24.48 -26.47
CA ALA A 536 1.87 -23.25 -26.03
C ALA A 536 0.92 -22.37 -25.21
N VAL A 537 -0.36 -22.28 -25.60
CA VAL A 537 -1.40 -21.56 -24.84
C VAL A 537 -1.67 -22.22 -23.48
N GLU A 538 -1.66 -23.56 -23.42
CA GLU A 538 -1.74 -24.29 -22.14
C GLU A 538 -0.50 -24.07 -21.27
N SER A 539 0.70 -24.10 -21.85
CA SER A 539 1.97 -23.80 -21.16
C SER A 539 2.02 -22.36 -20.63
N ALA A 540 1.41 -21.43 -21.36
CA ALA A 540 1.20 -20.05 -20.92
C ALA A 540 0.18 -19.91 -19.78
N GLY A 541 -0.53 -20.98 -19.42
CA GLY A 541 -1.43 -21.05 -18.26
C GLY A 541 -2.93 -20.99 -18.59
N PHE A 542 -3.31 -20.98 -19.86
CA PHE A 542 -4.71 -20.90 -20.28
C PHE A 542 -5.27 -22.27 -20.62
N LYS A 543 -6.34 -22.67 -19.94
CA LYS A 543 -7.11 -23.89 -20.27
C LYS A 543 -8.37 -23.51 -21.02
N LEU A 544 -8.38 -23.75 -22.33
CA LEU A 544 -9.48 -23.38 -23.20
C LEU A 544 -10.21 -24.63 -23.71
N ASN A 545 -11.46 -24.46 -24.13
CA ASN A 545 -12.18 -25.53 -24.83
C ASN A 545 -11.83 -25.52 -26.33
N ASN A 546 -12.11 -26.62 -27.02
CA ASN A 546 -11.78 -26.79 -28.44
C ASN A 546 -12.35 -25.68 -29.34
N ARG A 547 -13.51 -25.12 -28.98
CA ARG A 547 -14.14 -24.04 -29.75
C ARG A 547 -13.33 -22.75 -29.66
N LEU A 548 -12.80 -22.42 -28.49
CA LEU A 548 -11.92 -21.26 -28.31
C LEU A 548 -10.58 -21.46 -29.01
N HIS A 549 -9.97 -22.64 -28.93
CA HIS A 549 -8.75 -22.95 -29.71
C HIS A 549 -8.96 -22.75 -31.22
N GLN A 550 -10.09 -23.21 -31.77
CA GLN A 550 -10.43 -22.99 -33.18
C GLN A 550 -10.56 -21.51 -33.54
N ILE A 551 -11.15 -20.69 -32.65
CA ILE A 551 -11.27 -19.24 -32.87
C ILE A 551 -9.90 -18.57 -32.85
N LEU A 552 -9.03 -18.94 -31.90
CA LEU A 552 -7.67 -18.38 -31.81
C LEU A 552 -6.86 -18.72 -33.07
N VAL A 553 -6.85 -19.98 -33.50
CA VAL A 553 -6.17 -20.40 -34.73
C VAL A 553 -6.74 -19.67 -35.94
N ALA A 554 -8.07 -19.56 -36.08
CA ALA A 554 -8.68 -18.87 -37.22
C ALA A 554 -8.39 -17.36 -37.24
N ARG A 555 -8.09 -16.74 -36.10
CA ARG A 555 -7.85 -15.30 -35.97
C ARG A 555 -6.38 -14.91 -36.13
N TYR A 556 -5.47 -15.74 -35.63
CA TYR A 556 -4.04 -15.43 -35.47
C TYR A 556 -3.11 -16.30 -36.30
N ALA A 557 -3.57 -17.40 -36.90
CA ALA A 557 -2.75 -18.22 -37.80
C ALA A 557 -2.84 -17.75 -39.25
N GLU A 558 -1.69 -17.65 -39.90
CA GLU A 558 -1.57 -17.44 -41.33
C GLU A 558 -0.99 -18.71 -41.98
N ASN A 559 -1.69 -19.27 -42.98
CA ASN A 559 -1.28 -20.51 -43.66
C ASN A 559 -0.96 -21.68 -42.70
N GLU A 560 -1.79 -21.86 -41.66
CA GLU A 560 -1.65 -22.90 -40.61
C GLU A 560 -0.43 -22.74 -39.68
N ALA A 561 0.28 -21.62 -39.78
CA ALA A 561 1.43 -21.25 -38.95
C ALA A 561 1.18 -19.92 -38.21
N ILE A 562 1.79 -19.76 -37.04
CA ILE A 562 1.64 -18.58 -36.18
C ILE A 562 3.04 -18.10 -35.83
N ASP A 563 3.33 -16.86 -36.20
CA ASP A 563 4.58 -16.21 -35.80
C ASP A 563 4.53 -15.72 -34.35
N PHE A 564 5.68 -15.28 -33.86
CA PHE A 564 5.81 -14.81 -32.48
C PHE A 564 4.92 -13.60 -32.19
N ASP A 565 4.73 -12.71 -33.16
CA ASP A 565 3.93 -11.49 -33.01
C ASP A 565 2.46 -11.82 -32.76
N ASN A 566 1.89 -12.67 -33.61
CA ASN A 566 0.52 -13.13 -33.48
C ASN A 566 0.30 -13.99 -32.22
N PHE A 567 1.31 -14.76 -31.81
CA PHE A 567 1.26 -15.52 -30.56
C PHE A 567 1.20 -14.61 -29.32
N VAL A 568 2.07 -13.60 -29.24
CA VAL A 568 2.08 -12.63 -28.15
C VAL A 568 0.77 -11.84 -28.11
N CYS A 569 0.32 -11.34 -29.26
CA CYS A 569 -0.95 -10.61 -29.38
C CYS A 569 -2.15 -11.45 -28.91
N CYS A 570 -2.17 -12.72 -29.28
CA CYS A 570 -3.21 -13.66 -28.86
C CYS A 570 -3.27 -13.80 -27.34
N LEU A 571 -2.13 -14.05 -26.69
CA LEU A 571 -2.08 -14.29 -25.23
C LEU A 571 -2.38 -13.04 -24.42
N ILE A 572 -1.85 -11.89 -24.84
CA ILE A 572 -2.12 -10.58 -24.23
C ILE A 572 -3.62 -10.26 -24.29
N LYS A 573 -4.26 -10.46 -25.46
CA LYS A 573 -5.71 -10.24 -25.60
C LYS A 573 -6.53 -11.24 -24.80
N LEU A 574 -6.11 -12.49 -24.75
CA LEU A 574 -6.78 -13.52 -23.96
C LEU A 574 -6.74 -13.16 -22.48
N GLU A 575 -5.59 -12.73 -21.95
CA GLU A 575 -5.44 -12.28 -20.57
C GLU A 575 -6.36 -11.09 -20.24
N ALA A 576 -6.38 -10.08 -21.11
CA ALA A 576 -7.25 -8.91 -20.95
C ALA A 576 -8.73 -9.28 -20.92
N MET A 577 -9.18 -10.21 -21.78
CA MET A 577 -10.55 -10.70 -21.78
C MET A 577 -10.91 -11.46 -20.50
N PHE A 578 -10.02 -12.32 -20.00
CA PHE A 578 -10.23 -13.01 -18.72
C PHE A 578 -10.32 -12.04 -17.55
N ARG A 579 -9.44 -11.04 -17.48
CA ARG A 579 -9.46 -10.01 -16.43
C ARG A 579 -10.76 -9.18 -16.48
N SER A 580 -11.15 -8.72 -17.66
CA SER A 580 -12.37 -7.92 -17.85
C SER A 580 -13.62 -8.70 -17.46
N PHE A 581 -13.70 -9.98 -17.84
CA PHE A 581 -14.82 -10.84 -17.45
C PHE A 581 -14.90 -11.02 -15.93
N GLN A 582 -13.76 -11.27 -15.26
CA GLN A 582 -13.72 -11.42 -13.80
C GLN A 582 -14.11 -10.15 -13.05
N GLN A 583 -13.81 -8.97 -13.60
CA GLN A 583 -14.23 -7.69 -13.02
C GLN A 583 -15.74 -7.46 -13.13
N LEU A 584 -16.36 -7.97 -14.19
CA LEU A 584 -17.81 -7.86 -14.42
C LEU A 584 -18.61 -8.91 -13.66
N ASP A 585 -18.10 -10.15 -13.55
CA ASP A 585 -18.75 -11.24 -12.81
C ASP A 585 -18.34 -11.25 -11.32
N LYS A 586 -18.63 -10.14 -10.62
CA LYS A 586 -18.26 -9.95 -9.20
C LYS A 586 -18.84 -11.01 -8.27
N ASP A 587 -20.00 -11.55 -8.64
CA ASP A 587 -20.75 -12.53 -7.85
C ASP A 587 -20.39 -13.99 -8.19
N GLY A 588 -19.48 -14.21 -9.16
CA GLY A 588 -19.01 -15.54 -9.56
C GLY A 588 -20.11 -16.42 -10.15
N THR A 589 -21.07 -15.79 -10.83
CA THR A 589 -22.24 -16.44 -11.44
C THR A 589 -21.89 -17.25 -12.69
N GLY A 590 -20.71 -17.01 -13.27
CA GLY A 590 -20.30 -17.52 -14.57
C GLY A 590 -20.92 -16.73 -15.73
N THR A 591 -21.54 -15.58 -15.46
CA THR A 591 -22.16 -14.70 -16.44
C THR A 591 -21.86 -13.23 -16.12
N ALA A 592 -21.64 -12.41 -17.15
CA ALA A 592 -21.42 -10.98 -17.00
C ALA A 592 -22.51 -10.22 -17.76
N GLU A 593 -23.16 -9.26 -17.10
CA GLU A 593 -24.10 -8.33 -17.74
C GLU A 593 -23.37 -7.06 -18.14
N MET A 594 -23.61 -6.60 -19.37
CA MET A 594 -22.97 -5.40 -19.92
C MET A 594 -24.02 -4.54 -20.61
N ASN A 595 -23.92 -3.22 -20.45
CA ASN A 595 -24.69 -2.29 -21.24
C ASN A 595 -24.05 -2.06 -22.62
N LEU A 596 -24.79 -1.48 -23.56
CA LEU A 596 -24.31 -1.29 -24.94
C LEU A 596 -23.03 -0.43 -25.00
N SER A 597 -22.85 0.53 -24.10
CA SER A 597 -21.65 1.37 -24.02
C SER A 597 -20.44 0.58 -23.56
N GLU A 598 -20.61 -0.34 -22.61
CA GLU A 598 -19.56 -1.26 -22.13
C GLU A 598 -19.20 -2.30 -23.18
N VAL A 599 -20.18 -2.84 -23.90
CA VAL A 599 -19.94 -3.73 -25.05
C VAL A 599 -19.17 -2.99 -26.14
N LEU A 600 -19.55 -1.75 -26.46
CA LEU A 600 -18.83 -0.94 -27.42
C LEU A 600 -17.42 -0.59 -26.94
N TRP A 601 -17.22 -0.31 -25.64
CA TRP A 601 -15.90 -0.06 -25.08
C TRP A 601 -15.00 -1.30 -25.14
N LEU A 602 -15.54 -2.48 -24.81
CA LEU A 602 -14.87 -3.77 -24.97
C LEU A 602 -14.57 -4.09 -26.45
N ASP A 603 -15.49 -3.82 -27.37
CA ASP A 603 -15.24 -3.97 -28.80
C ASP A 603 -14.18 -2.95 -29.31
N PHE A 604 -14.19 -1.71 -28.82
CA PHE A 604 -13.18 -0.72 -29.23
C PHE A 604 -11.78 -1.05 -28.72
N THR A 605 -11.68 -1.63 -27.52
CA THR A 605 -10.42 -2.12 -26.93
C THR A 605 -9.99 -3.50 -27.46
N ALA A 606 -10.93 -4.35 -27.90
CA ALA A 606 -10.63 -5.70 -28.40
C ALA A 606 -10.54 -5.84 -29.94
N VAL A 607 -11.26 -5.01 -30.70
CA VAL A 607 -11.51 -5.19 -32.15
C VAL A 607 -10.70 -4.23 -33.04
N LYS A 608 -10.27 -3.05 -32.56
CA LYS A 608 -9.38 -2.17 -33.35
C LYS A 608 -7.90 -2.43 -33.07
N CYS A 609 -7.39 -3.55 -33.58
CA CYS A 609 -5.99 -3.77 -33.97
C CYS A 609 -5.99 -4.71 -35.18
#